data_AF-A0A0B2QC14-F1
#
_entry.id   AF-A0A0B2QC14-F1
#
_cell.length_a   1.000
_cell.length_b   1.000
_cell.length_c   1.000
_cell.angle_alpha   90.00
_cell.angle_beta   90.00
_cell.angle_gamma   90.00
#
_symmetry.space_group_name_H-M   'P 1'
#
loop_
_entity.id
_entity.type
_entity.pdbx_description
1 polymer ?
#
loop_
_entity_poly.entity_id
_entity_poly.type
_entity_poly.pdbx_seq_one_letter_code
_entity_poly.pdbx_strand_id
1 'polypeptide(L)'
;MSVIRKLQLSPHIFTKMSKLQFLYFPSKYNQDGLSLLPHGLQSFPVELRYVAWMHYPLKSLPKNFSAKNIVMFDLSCSQVEKLWDGVQNLMNLKELKVSGSENLKELPDLSKATNLEVLDINICPRLTSVSPSILSLKRLSIAYCSLTKITSKNHLPSLSFLNLESCKKLREFSVTSENMIELDLSSTRVNSLPSSFGRQSKLKILRLRDSGINSLPSSFKNLTRLQYLTVYKSRELCTLTELPLSLKTLDATDCTSLKTVLFPSIAQQFKENRKEVLFWNCLKLDEHSLKAIGLNAHINVMRFAYQHLSAPDENYDDYDRTYESYQVKYVYPGGIVPEWMEYKTTKDYIIIDLSSSPHSSQLGFIFSFVISGPMVKAIMGYRFTFYITVSDDEDENKKDSIDIYMSDSIVWVASDHVCVIYDQRCSRYLNSRVKNQTRFKIKVEAMAAAVAHQRGVGLKGFGVSPINTSAYHNFRKHINTTAYHNFIQEMNIPADHSFIQKIKATADHSLIQQMEVPDPLYFIPMLPIFLFISFFLLRGRLCFRHKFFYVNSCYTAGLLSDYTNSNKLH
;
A
#
# COMPACT_ATOMS: atom_id res chain seq x y z
N MET A 1 32.41 -40.74 -20.67
CA MET A 1 31.27 -40.06 -20.04
C MET A 1 30.19 -41.10 -19.75
N SER A 2 29.97 -41.44 -18.49
CA SER A 2 28.90 -42.38 -18.09
C SER A 2 27.55 -41.71 -18.32
N VAL A 3 26.76 -42.24 -19.25
CA VAL A 3 25.34 -41.89 -19.41
C VAL A 3 24.62 -42.44 -18.18
N ILE A 4 24.42 -41.61 -17.15
CA ILE A 4 23.55 -41.94 -16.04
C ILE A 4 22.15 -42.13 -16.65
N ARG A 5 21.68 -43.39 -16.74
CA ARG A 5 20.29 -43.67 -17.12
C ARG A 5 19.39 -42.99 -16.09
N LYS A 6 18.68 -41.94 -16.52
CA LYS A 6 17.65 -41.31 -15.69
C LYS A 6 16.60 -42.38 -15.36
N LEU A 7 16.36 -42.61 -14.08
CA LEU A 7 15.35 -43.57 -13.61
C LEU A 7 13.96 -43.07 -14.02
N GLN A 8 13.29 -43.81 -14.91
CA GLN A 8 11.90 -43.54 -15.29
C GLN A 8 11.00 -44.61 -14.67
N LEU A 9 10.05 -44.17 -13.85
CA LEU A 9 9.07 -45.03 -13.20
C LEU A 9 7.88 -45.28 -14.13
N SER A 10 7.26 -46.46 -13.98
CA SER A 10 6.03 -46.80 -14.70
C SER A 10 4.85 -45.94 -14.22
N PRO A 11 3.93 -45.50 -15.10
CA PRO A 11 2.69 -44.82 -14.70
C PRO A 11 1.79 -45.63 -13.74
N HIS A 12 2.03 -46.93 -13.60
CA HIS A 12 1.29 -47.83 -12.71
C HIS A 12 1.97 -48.08 -11.36
N ILE A 13 3.09 -47.41 -11.06
CA ILE A 13 3.98 -47.69 -9.91
C ILE A 13 3.23 -47.77 -8.55
N PHE A 14 2.18 -46.97 -8.36
CA PHE A 14 1.41 -46.91 -7.11
C PHE A 14 0.08 -47.67 -7.14
N THR A 15 -0.25 -48.39 -8.21
CA THR A 15 -1.55 -49.07 -8.36
C THR A 15 -1.85 -50.09 -7.26
N LYS A 16 -0.81 -50.73 -6.69
CA LYS A 16 -0.93 -51.67 -5.58
C LYS A 16 -0.81 -51.02 -4.19
N MET A 17 -0.54 -49.72 -4.10
CA MET A 17 -0.31 -49.01 -2.84
C MET A 17 -1.59 -48.31 -2.36
N SER A 18 -2.62 -49.09 -2.04
CA SER A 18 -3.96 -48.58 -1.70
C SER A 18 -4.01 -47.70 -0.44
N LYS A 19 -3.09 -47.90 0.50
CA LYS A 19 -2.97 -47.11 1.75
C LYS A 19 -2.06 -45.88 1.64
N LEU A 20 -1.61 -45.52 0.44
CA LEU A 20 -0.72 -44.38 0.26
C LEU A 20 -1.48 -43.07 0.54
N GLN A 21 -1.04 -42.32 1.56
CA GLN A 21 -1.66 -41.06 1.97
C GLN A 21 -0.84 -39.82 1.60
N PHE A 22 0.46 -39.99 1.38
CA PHE A 22 1.41 -38.92 1.12
C PHE A 22 2.14 -39.19 -0.18
N LEU A 23 2.11 -38.23 -1.09
CA LEU A 23 2.84 -38.26 -2.35
C LEU A 23 3.61 -36.95 -2.48
N TYR A 24 4.94 -37.04 -2.43
CA TYR A 24 5.82 -35.89 -2.51
C TYR A 24 6.88 -36.13 -3.58
N PHE A 25 6.85 -35.31 -4.63
CA PHE A 25 7.91 -35.26 -5.62
C PHE A 25 8.75 -34.01 -5.37
N PRO A 26 10.02 -34.16 -4.93
CA PRO A 26 10.88 -33.03 -4.65
C PRO A 26 11.10 -32.21 -5.92
N SER A 27 10.86 -30.91 -5.82
CA SER A 27 11.36 -29.94 -6.79
C SER A 27 12.78 -29.58 -6.37
N LYS A 28 13.79 -30.11 -7.07
CA LYS A 28 15.05 -29.38 -7.18
C LYS A 28 14.85 -28.37 -8.31
N TYR A 29 15.60 -27.28 -8.29
CA TYR A 29 15.58 -26.24 -9.34
C TYR A 29 15.84 -26.77 -10.77
N ASN A 30 16.15 -28.06 -10.91
CA ASN A 30 16.17 -28.81 -12.16
C ASN A 30 14.99 -29.78 -12.21
N GLN A 31 14.39 -29.91 -13.39
CA GLN A 31 13.25 -30.71 -13.87
C GLN A 31 13.14 -32.21 -13.41
N ASP A 32 13.59 -32.58 -12.21
CA ASP A 32 13.76 -33.96 -11.75
C ASP A 32 12.42 -34.71 -11.63
N GLY A 33 11.33 -34.03 -11.27
CA GLY A 33 9.97 -34.60 -11.27
C GLY A 33 9.48 -35.01 -12.68
N LEU A 34 9.81 -34.22 -13.71
CA LEU A 34 9.56 -34.56 -15.12
C LEU A 34 10.40 -35.77 -15.55
N SER A 35 11.59 -35.94 -14.97
CA SER A 35 12.49 -37.04 -15.32
C SER A 35 12.09 -38.39 -14.72
N LEU A 36 11.44 -38.40 -13.56
CA LEU A 36 11.02 -39.61 -12.84
C LEU A 36 9.72 -40.21 -13.39
N LEU A 37 8.72 -39.37 -13.68
CA LEU A 37 7.40 -39.80 -14.18
C LEU A 37 6.96 -38.90 -15.35
N PRO A 38 7.64 -38.92 -16.51
CA PRO A 38 7.33 -38.03 -17.64
C PRO A 38 5.92 -38.21 -18.19
N HIS A 39 5.35 -39.41 -18.02
CA HIS A 39 3.98 -39.75 -18.43
C HIS A 39 2.95 -39.64 -17.30
N GLY A 40 3.33 -39.06 -16.15
CA GLY A 40 2.48 -38.94 -14.97
C GLY A 40 2.03 -40.30 -14.41
N LEU A 41 0.91 -40.30 -13.69
CA LEU A 41 0.26 -41.51 -13.20
C LEU A 41 -0.97 -41.84 -14.05
N GLN A 42 -1.22 -43.13 -14.26
CA GLN A 42 -2.49 -43.55 -14.86
C GLN A 42 -3.68 -43.32 -13.90
N SER A 43 -3.45 -43.46 -12.60
CA SER A 43 -4.46 -43.24 -11.55
C SER A 43 -3.79 -42.86 -10.23
N PHE A 44 -4.39 -41.93 -9.50
CA PHE A 44 -3.98 -41.59 -8.14
C PHE A 44 -4.54 -42.60 -7.12
N PRO A 45 -3.76 -43.05 -6.12
CA PRO A 45 -4.29 -43.87 -5.03
C PRO A 45 -5.44 -43.20 -4.26
N VAL A 46 -6.43 -43.99 -3.87
CA VAL A 46 -7.73 -43.51 -3.36
C VAL A 46 -7.64 -42.87 -1.97
N GLU A 47 -6.68 -43.31 -1.14
CA GLU A 47 -6.48 -42.79 0.22
C GLU A 47 -5.56 -41.56 0.30
N LEU A 48 -5.15 -40.98 -0.83
CA LEU A 48 -4.28 -39.82 -0.83
C LEU A 48 -4.91 -38.64 -0.10
N ARG A 49 -4.09 -38.00 0.76
CA ARG A 49 -4.44 -36.82 1.54
C ARG A 49 -3.53 -35.64 1.24
N TYR A 50 -2.25 -35.90 1.02
CA TYR A 50 -1.25 -34.86 0.78
C TYR A 50 -0.53 -35.18 -0.52
N VAL A 51 -0.70 -34.31 -1.51
CA VAL A 51 0.00 -34.41 -2.78
C VAL A 51 0.75 -33.11 -2.99
N ALA A 52 2.07 -33.21 -3.11
CA ALA A 52 2.93 -32.14 -3.58
C ALA A 52 3.73 -32.68 -4.76
N TRP A 53 3.33 -32.24 -5.95
CA TRP A 53 3.92 -32.62 -7.21
C TRP A 53 4.09 -31.39 -8.09
N MET A 54 5.03 -30.55 -7.68
CA MET A 54 5.43 -29.39 -8.49
C MET A 54 5.95 -29.85 -9.85
N HIS A 55 5.71 -29.04 -10.88
CA HIS A 55 6.04 -29.37 -12.28
C HIS A 55 5.35 -30.64 -12.79
N TYR A 56 4.09 -30.86 -12.43
CA TYR A 56 3.32 -32.00 -12.94
C TYR A 56 3.29 -31.98 -14.48
N PRO A 57 3.66 -33.10 -15.14
CA PRO A 57 3.99 -33.12 -16.56
C PRO A 57 2.78 -33.08 -17.49
N LEU A 58 1.60 -33.51 -17.02
CA LEU A 58 0.44 -33.69 -17.89
C LEU A 58 -0.47 -32.46 -17.89
N LYS A 59 -1.19 -32.30 -19.00
CA LYS A 59 -2.18 -31.24 -19.21
C LYS A 59 -3.43 -31.36 -18.36
N SER A 60 -3.71 -32.56 -17.84
CA SER A 60 -4.85 -32.82 -16.97
C SER A 60 -4.51 -33.95 -15.99
N LEU A 61 -5.28 -34.03 -14.92
CA LEU A 61 -5.26 -35.21 -14.05
C LEU A 61 -5.95 -36.40 -14.73
N PRO A 62 -5.72 -37.64 -14.24
CA PRO A 62 -6.45 -38.80 -14.69
C PRO A 62 -7.97 -38.63 -14.53
N LYS A 63 -8.74 -39.18 -15.48
CA LYS A 63 -10.22 -39.05 -15.50
C LYS A 63 -10.91 -39.57 -14.23
N ASN A 64 -10.29 -40.53 -13.54
CA ASN A 64 -10.79 -41.11 -12.29
C ASN A 64 -10.28 -40.41 -11.02
N PHE A 65 -9.62 -39.25 -11.15
CA PHE A 65 -9.11 -38.50 -10.00
C PHE A 65 -10.25 -38.06 -9.07
N SER A 66 -10.09 -38.35 -7.77
CA SER A 66 -11.01 -37.92 -6.71
C SER A 66 -10.26 -37.11 -5.65
N ALA A 67 -10.71 -35.88 -5.42
CA ALA A 67 -10.23 -34.96 -4.40
C ALA A 67 -10.88 -35.18 -3.02
N LYS A 68 -11.75 -36.19 -2.86
CA LYS A 68 -12.57 -36.42 -1.66
C LYS A 68 -11.74 -36.45 -0.36
N ASN A 69 -10.58 -37.10 -0.41
CA ASN A 69 -9.71 -37.29 0.76
C ASN A 69 -8.56 -36.27 0.81
N ILE A 70 -8.41 -35.44 -0.22
CA ILE A 70 -7.28 -34.52 -0.35
C ILE A 70 -7.45 -33.38 0.65
N VAL A 71 -6.40 -33.17 1.43
CA VAL A 71 -6.23 -32.10 2.42
C VAL A 71 -5.33 -31.01 1.86
N MET A 72 -4.21 -31.41 1.23
CA MET A 72 -3.26 -30.50 0.58
C MET A 72 -3.00 -30.98 -0.84
N PHE A 73 -3.18 -30.08 -1.80
CA PHE A 73 -2.93 -30.34 -3.20
C PHE A 73 -2.05 -29.24 -3.80
N ASP A 74 -0.79 -29.57 -4.05
CA ASP A 74 0.18 -28.66 -4.63
C ASP A 74 0.67 -29.21 -5.97
N LEU A 75 0.26 -28.51 -7.03
CA LEU A 75 0.69 -28.71 -8.41
C LEU A 75 1.26 -27.40 -8.96
N SER A 76 2.00 -26.64 -8.16
CA SER A 76 2.64 -25.41 -8.66
C SER A 76 3.59 -25.69 -9.82
N CYS A 77 3.72 -24.72 -10.72
CA CYS A 77 4.55 -24.74 -11.93
C CYS A 77 4.25 -25.90 -12.89
N SER A 78 3.00 -26.37 -12.92
CA SER A 78 2.58 -27.54 -13.69
C SER A 78 2.08 -27.21 -15.09
N GLN A 79 2.03 -28.24 -15.94
CA GLN A 79 1.53 -28.15 -17.31
C GLN A 79 0.00 -28.25 -17.42
N VAL A 80 -0.70 -28.30 -16.28
CA VAL A 80 -2.16 -28.48 -16.23
C VAL A 80 -2.88 -27.31 -16.91
N GLU A 81 -3.76 -27.63 -17.85
CA GLU A 81 -4.68 -26.67 -18.46
C GLU A 81 -5.97 -26.52 -17.62
N LYS A 82 -6.37 -27.63 -16.97
CA LYS A 82 -7.46 -27.75 -16.01
C LYS A 82 -7.12 -28.84 -15.00
N LEU A 83 -7.53 -28.68 -13.74
CA LEU A 83 -7.33 -29.70 -12.70
C LEU A 83 -8.24 -30.92 -12.87
N TRP A 84 -9.55 -30.73 -12.87
CA TRP A 84 -10.54 -31.80 -13.06
C TRP A 84 -11.88 -31.25 -13.56
N ASP A 85 -12.69 -32.12 -14.16
CA ASP A 85 -14.06 -31.83 -14.58
C ASP A 85 -15.09 -32.12 -13.48
N GLY A 86 -16.22 -31.43 -13.56
CA GLY A 86 -17.35 -31.61 -12.65
C GLY A 86 -17.12 -31.07 -11.23
N VAL A 87 -18.17 -31.17 -10.41
CA VAL A 87 -18.16 -30.72 -9.02
C VAL A 87 -17.69 -31.86 -8.12
N GLN A 88 -16.57 -31.68 -7.44
CA GLN A 88 -16.02 -32.67 -6.50
C GLN A 88 -16.40 -32.36 -5.05
N ASN A 89 -16.35 -33.38 -4.18
CA ASN A 89 -16.42 -33.16 -2.75
C ASN A 89 -15.05 -32.69 -2.25
N LEU A 90 -14.96 -31.43 -1.82
CA LEU A 90 -13.72 -30.78 -1.39
C LEU A 90 -13.75 -30.44 0.12
N MET A 91 -14.61 -31.11 0.90
CA MET A 91 -14.79 -30.79 2.33
C MET A 91 -13.51 -30.94 3.17
N ASN A 92 -12.58 -31.79 2.74
CA ASN A 92 -11.31 -32.00 3.44
C ASN A 92 -10.19 -31.07 2.96
N LEU A 93 -10.38 -30.41 1.81
CA LEU A 93 -9.35 -29.61 1.17
C LEU A 93 -9.10 -28.34 1.97
N LYS A 94 -7.87 -28.19 2.46
CA LYS A 94 -7.38 -27.03 3.21
C LYS A 94 -6.43 -26.16 2.41
N GLU A 95 -5.63 -26.76 1.54
CA GLU A 95 -4.68 -26.04 0.70
C GLU A 95 -4.74 -26.50 -0.74
N LEU A 96 -4.89 -25.56 -1.67
CA LEU A 96 -4.77 -25.78 -3.11
C LEU A 96 -3.76 -24.78 -3.68
N LYS A 97 -2.69 -25.30 -4.29
CA LYS A 97 -1.61 -24.50 -4.90
C LYS A 97 -1.41 -24.94 -6.34
N VAL A 98 -1.54 -23.99 -7.25
CA VAL A 98 -1.31 -24.15 -8.69
C VAL A 98 -0.52 -22.97 -9.26
N SER A 99 0.18 -22.24 -8.39
CA SER A 99 0.92 -21.04 -8.77
C SER A 99 2.00 -21.34 -9.80
N GLY A 100 2.24 -20.41 -10.73
CA GLY A 100 3.21 -20.61 -11.82
C GLY A 100 2.75 -21.59 -12.91
N SER A 101 1.49 -22.04 -12.91
CA SER A 101 0.97 -22.90 -13.98
C SER A 101 0.69 -22.09 -15.24
N GLU A 102 1.68 -21.99 -16.11
CA GLU A 102 1.65 -21.17 -17.34
C GLU A 102 0.49 -21.54 -18.28
N ASN A 103 0.06 -22.80 -18.24
CA ASN A 103 -0.96 -23.35 -19.11
C ASN A 103 -2.37 -23.38 -18.51
N LEU A 104 -2.55 -23.02 -17.24
CA LEU A 104 -3.84 -23.08 -16.56
C LEU A 104 -4.83 -22.08 -17.16
N LYS A 105 -5.92 -22.60 -17.73
CA LYS A 105 -6.96 -21.81 -18.42
C LYS A 105 -8.17 -21.58 -17.54
N GLU A 106 -8.51 -22.56 -16.71
CA GLU A 106 -9.70 -22.53 -15.86
C GLU A 106 -9.45 -23.21 -14.52
N LEU A 107 -10.17 -22.75 -13.50
CA LEU A 107 -10.18 -23.37 -12.19
C LEU A 107 -11.36 -24.32 -12.06
N PRO A 108 -11.23 -25.41 -11.27
CA PRO A 108 -12.37 -26.24 -10.93
C PRO A 108 -13.38 -25.46 -10.07
N ASP A 109 -14.60 -25.97 -9.95
CA ASP A 109 -15.56 -25.41 -9.00
C ASP A 109 -15.12 -25.69 -7.56
N LEU A 110 -14.80 -24.62 -6.84
CA LEU A 110 -14.38 -24.64 -5.43
C LEU A 110 -15.56 -24.39 -4.47
N SER A 111 -16.81 -24.37 -4.95
CA SER A 111 -18.01 -24.12 -4.13
C SER A 111 -18.16 -25.06 -2.92
N LYS A 112 -17.69 -26.31 -3.03
CA LYS A 112 -17.73 -27.31 -1.95
C LYS A 112 -16.48 -27.33 -1.06
N ALA A 113 -15.51 -26.43 -1.29
CA ALA A 113 -14.27 -26.36 -0.53
C ALA A 113 -14.44 -25.49 0.73
N THR A 114 -15.38 -25.84 1.60
CA THR A 114 -15.77 -25.00 2.76
C THR A 114 -14.69 -24.86 3.83
N ASN A 115 -13.70 -25.75 3.84
CA ASN A 115 -12.56 -25.74 4.76
C ASN A 115 -11.26 -25.24 4.09
N LEU A 116 -11.33 -24.65 2.89
CA LEU A 116 -10.16 -24.16 2.18
C LEU A 116 -9.57 -22.95 2.90
N GLU A 117 -8.38 -23.13 3.47
CA GLU A 117 -7.63 -22.12 4.23
C GLU A 117 -6.66 -21.35 3.32
N VAL A 118 -6.05 -22.03 2.34
CA VAL A 118 -5.06 -21.47 1.42
C VAL A 118 -5.42 -21.80 -0.04
N LEU A 119 -5.51 -20.77 -0.86
CA LEU A 119 -5.62 -20.88 -2.31
C LEU A 119 -4.56 -20.00 -2.97
N ASP A 120 -3.58 -20.63 -3.62
CA ASP A 120 -2.50 -19.96 -4.34
C ASP A 120 -2.60 -20.23 -5.85
N ILE A 121 -3.03 -19.22 -6.60
CA ILE A 121 -3.21 -19.24 -8.06
C ILE A 121 -2.43 -18.09 -8.70
N ASN A 122 -1.32 -17.69 -8.09
CA ASN A 122 -0.49 -16.60 -8.63
C ASN A 122 0.24 -17.05 -9.91
N ILE A 123 0.56 -16.12 -10.81
CA ILE A 123 1.36 -16.38 -12.02
C ILE A 123 0.69 -17.45 -12.92
N CYS A 124 -0.59 -17.27 -13.21
CA CYS A 124 -1.33 -18.09 -14.18
C CYS A 124 -1.76 -17.21 -15.37
N PRO A 125 -0.85 -16.91 -16.32
CA PRO A 125 -1.07 -15.90 -17.36
C PRO A 125 -2.17 -16.29 -18.37
N ARG A 126 -2.58 -17.55 -18.43
CA ARG A 126 -3.68 -18.03 -19.28
C ARG A 126 -5.04 -18.10 -18.57
N LEU A 127 -5.08 -17.85 -17.26
CA LEU A 127 -6.32 -17.78 -16.50
C LEU A 127 -7.01 -16.44 -16.75
N THR A 128 -8.10 -16.45 -17.52
CA THR A 128 -8.81 -15.22 -17.93
C THR A 128 -10.09 -14.95 -17.14
N SER A 129 -10.61 -15.95 -16.45
CA SER A 129 -11.86 -15.85 -15.67
C SER A 129 -11.84 -16.81 -14.49
N VAL A 130 -12.55 -16.46 -13.43
CA VAL A 130 -12.78 -17.31 -12.26
C VAL A 130 -14.24 -17.32 -11.89
N SER A 131 -14.72 -18.44 -11.34
CA SER A 131 -16.09 -18.52 -10.80
C SER A 131 -16.24 -17.60 -9.58
N PRO A 132 -17.38 -16.90 -9.41
CA PRO A 132 -17.64 -16.09 -8.22
C PRO A 132 -17.55 -16.85 -6.90
N SER A 133 -17.68 -18.18 -6.90
CA SER A 133 -17.57 -19.00 -5.69
C SER A 133 -16.23 -18.83 -4.96
N ILE A 134 -15.16 -18.47 -5.68
CA ILE A 134 -13.83 -18.21 -5.12
C ILE A 134 -13.83 -17.02 -4.15
N LEU A 135 -14.80 -16.11 -4.26
CA LEU A 135 -14.93 -14.93 -3.41
C LEU A 135 -15.53 -15.25 -2.02
N SER A 136 -15.97 -16.49 -1.80
CA SER A 136 -16.40 -16.96 -0.47
C SER A 136 -15.23 -17.22 0.49
N LEU A 137 -14.01 -17.28 -0.03
CA LEU A 137 -12.80 -17.54 0.74
C LEU A 137 -12.42 -16.34 1.61
N LYS A 138 -11.74 -16.60 2.73
CA LYS A 138 -11.29 -15.54 3.65
C LYS A 138 -10.10 -14.76 3.11
N ARG A 139 -9.19 -15.42 2.40
CA ARG A 139 -7.98 -14.83 1.81
C ARG A 139 -7.79 -15.37 0.41
N LEU A 140 -7.62 -14.49 -0.57
CA LEU A 140 -7.50 -14.85 -1.97
C LEU A 140 -6.36 -14.07 -2.64
N SER A 141 -5.47 -14.78 -3.32
CA SER A 141 -4.41 -14.20 -4.14
C SER A 141 -4.46 -14.80 -5.55
N ILE A 142 -4.72 -13.95 -6.55
CA ILE A 142 -4.73 -14.31 -7.97
C ILE A 142 -3.90 -13.24 -8.71
N ALA A 143 -2.68 -13.02 -8.26
CA ALA A 143 -1.77 -12.03 -8.83
C ALA A 143 -1.10 -12.56 -10.10
N TYR A 144 -0.68 -11.67 -10.99
CA TYR A 144 0.01 -11.99 -12.25
C TYR A 144 -0.80 -12.92 -13.18
N CYS A 145 -2.14 -12.80 -13.15
CA CYS A 145 -3.06 -13.54 -14.01
C CYS A 145 -3.64 -12.64 -15.11
N SER A 146 -4.29 -13.23 -16.11
CA SER A 146 -4.91 -12.48 -17.22
C SER A 146 -6.41 -12.24 -17.03
N LEU A 147 -6.87 -12.15 -15.78
CA LEU A 147 -8.28 -11.93 -15.46
C LEU A 147 -8.79 -10.67 -16.16
N THR A 148 -9.96 -10.75 -16.80
CA THR A 148 -10.60 -9.58 -17.43
C THR A 148 -11.64 -8.93 -16.53
N LYS A 149 -12.27 -9.73 -15.65
CA LYS A 149 -13.37 -9.34 -14.78
C LYS A 149 -13.32 -10.08 -13.44
N ILE A 150 -13.65 -9.38 -12.36
CA ILE A 150 -13.98 -9.97 -11.06
C ILE A 150 -15.08 -9.15 -10.38
N THR A 151 -16.25 -9.77 -10.21
CA THR A 151 -17.44 -9.08 -9.71
C THR A 151 -18.25 -9.97 -8.79
N SER A 152 -18.80 -9.37 -7.73
CA SER A 152 -19.81 -9.96 -6.86
C SER A 152 -21.01 -9.02 -6.79
N LYS A 153 -22.23 -9.58 -6.91
CA LYS A 153 -23.47 -8.82 -6.69
C LYS A 153 -23.71 -8.55 -5.20
N ASN A 154 -23.14 -9.37 -4.33
CA ASN A 154 -23.38 -9.35 -2.89
C ASN A 154 -22.20 -8.73 -2.15
N HIS A 155 -22.50 -8.07 -1.03
CA HIS A 155 -21.50 -7.69 -0.05
C HIS A 155 -21.00 -8.95 0.67
N LEU A 156 -19.75 -9.33 0.44
CA LEU A 156 -19.23 -10.64 0.84
C LEU A 156 -19.04 -10.72 2.37
N PRO A 157 -19.45 -11.83 3.02
CA PRO A 157 -19.41 -11.94 4.48
C PRO A 157 -18.05 -12.37 5.03
N SER A 158 -17.13 -12.93 4.24
CA SER A 158 -15.91 -13.59 4.76
C SER A 158 -14.59 -13.03 4.23
N LEU A 159 -14.58 -12.47 3.01
CA LEU A 159 -13.36 -12.08 2.31
C LEU A 159 -12.64 -10.92 3.02
N SER A 160 -11.44 -11.20 3.52
CA SER A 160 -10.63 -10.25 4.31
C SER A 160 -9.34 -9.79 3.63
N PHE A 161 -8.88 -10.53 2.62
CA PHE A 161 -7.69 -10.21 1.85
C PHE A 161 -7.94 -10.61 0.39
N LEU A 162 -7.72 -9.67 -0.53
CA LEU A 162 -7.81 -9.91 -1.97
C LEU A 162 -6.60 -9.27 -2.67
N ASN A 163 -5.74 -10.09 -3.25
CA ASN A 163 -4.62 -9.65 -4.08
C ASN A 163 -4.87 -9.99 -5.56
N LEU A 164 -4.93 -8.95 -6.39
CA LEU A 164 -5.09 -9.02 -7.85
C LEU A 164 -3.94 -8.27 -8.57
N GLU A 165 -2.82 -8.06 -7.87
CA GLU A 165 -1.64 -7.37 -8.40
C GLU A 165 -1.26 -7.92 -9.79
N SER A 166 -0.89 -7.04 -10.71
CA SER A 166 -0.43 -7.41 -12.05
C SER A 166 -1.44 -8.23 -12.87
N CYS A 167 -2.73 -8.17 -12.54
CA CYS A 167 -3.80 -8.58 -13.45
C CYS A 167 -4.02 -7.54 -14.55
N LYS A 168 -3.06 -7.40 -15.47
CA LYS A 168 -2.96 -6.31 -16.47
C LYS A 168 -4.14 -6.23 -17.46
N LYS A 169 -4.98 -7.27 -17.54
CA LYS A 169 -6.20 -7.29 -18.38
C LYS A 169 -7.48 -6.99 -17.59
N LEU A 170 -7.40 -6.87 -16.26
CA LEU A 170 -8.55 -6.68 -15.40
C LEU A 170 -9.08 -5.26 -15.55
N ARG A 171 -10.30 -5.14 -16.07
CA ARG A 171 -10.98 -3.85 -16.28
C ARG A 171 -12.23 -3.70 -15.43
N GLU A 172 -12.98 -4.79 -15.27
CA GLU A 172 -14.22 -4.81 -14.49
C GLU A 172 -13.95 -5.35 -13.08
N PHE A 173 -14.02 -4.46 -12.09
CA PHE A 173 -13.91 -4.82 -10.68
C PHE A 173 -15.13 -4.30 -9.91
N SER A 174 -15.85 -5.21 -9.26
CA SER A 174 -16.94 -4.84 -8.35
C SER A 174 -17.02 -5.86 -7.22
N VAL A 175 -16.10 -5.73 -6.26
CA VAL A 175 -16.06 -6.58 -5.06
C VAL A 175 -16.11 -5.67 -3.84
N THR A 176 -17.01 -5.96 -2.92
CA THR A 176 -17.06 -5.34 -1.59
C THR A 176 -17.27 -6.43 -0.55
N SER A 177 -16.69 -6.26 0.64
CA SER A 177 -16.86 -7.20 1.76
C SER A 177 -16.91 -6.48 3.10
N GLU A 178 -17.68 -7.04 4.03
CA GLU A 178 -17.77 -6.56 5.41
C GLU A 178 -16.46 -6.79 6.18
N ASN A 179 -15.69 -7.79 5.77
CA ASN A 179 -14.48 -8.24 6.44
C ASN A 179 -13.18 -7.85 5.73
N MET A 180 -13.24 -7.09 4.63
CA MET A 180 -12.06 -6.67 3.88
C MET A 180 -11.11 -5.88 4.79
N ILE A 181 -9.86 -6.32 4.89
CA ILE A 181 -8.77 -5.64 5.61
C ILE A 181 -7.75 -5.08 4.62
N GLU A 182 -7.48 -5.81 3.55
CA GLU A 182 -6.46 -5.47 2.56
C GLU A 182 -6.92 -5.85 1.15
N LEU A 183 -6.82 -4.88 0.25
CA LEU A 183 -7.13 -5.04 -1.17
C LEU A 183 -5.97 -4.49 -2.00
N ASP A 184 -5.49 -5.32 -2.93
CA ASP A 184 -4.45 -4.94 -3.89
C ASP A 184 -4.99 -5.06 -5.33
N LEU A 185 -5.06 -3.92 -6.01
CA LEU A 185 -5.41 -3.79 -7.43
C LEU A 185 -4.25 -3.16 -8.21
N SER A 186 -3.02 -3.27 -7.71
CA SER A 186 -1.85 -2.70 -8.35
C SER A 186 -1.62 -3.30 -9.74
N SER A 187 -1.19 -2.49 -10.70
CA SER A 187 -0.89 -2.90 -12.08
C SER A 187 -2.06 -3.56 -12.79
N THR A 188 -3.28 -3.10 -12.49
CA THR A 188 -4.54 -3.48 -13.17
C THR A 188 -5.03 -2.34 -14.07
N ARG A 189 -6.00 -2.61 -14.94
CA ARG A 189 -6.68 -1.60 -15.76
C ARG A 189 -8.08 -1.30 -15.23
N VAL A 190 -8.27 -1.39 -13.92
CA VAL A 190 -9.54 -1.07 -13.27
C VAL A 190 -9.69 0.45 -13.26
N ASN A 191 -10.74 0.94 -13.92
CA ASN A 191 -10.91 2.39 -14.12
C ASN A 191 -11.70 3.08 -13.00
N SER A 192 -12.55 2.34 -12.29
CA SER A 192 -13.34 2.85 -11.18
C SER A 192 -13.59 1.78 -10.13
N LEU A 193 -13.81 2.23 -8.89
CA LEU A 193 -14.29 1.39 -7.78
C LEU A 193 -15.83 1.49 -7.70
N PRO A 194 -16.54 0.47 -7.18
CA PRO A 194 -17.99 0.53 -7.05
C PRO A 194 -18.43 1.72 -6.17
N SER A 195 -19.59 2.32 -6.45
CA SER A 195 -20.11 3.45 -5.66
C SER A 195 -20.30 3.12 -4.16
N SER A 196 -20.55 1.85 -3.86
CA SER A 196 -20.69 1.29 -2.52
C SER A 196 -19.36 0.96 -1.82
N PHE A 197 -18.20 1.26 -2.42
CA PHE A 197 -16.87 0.91 -1.88
C PHE A 197 -16.63 1.45 -0.46
N GLY A 198 -17.21 2.61 -0.12
CA GLY A 198 -17.18 3.20 1.22
C GLY A 198 -17.83 2.35 2.33
N ARG A 199 -18.55 1.26 2.02
CA ARG A 199 -19.13 0.33 3.00
C ARG A 199 -18.09 -0.58 3.67
N GLN A 200 -16.86 -0.62 3.16
CA GLN A 200 -15.79 -1.50 3.66
C GLN A 200 -15.15 -0.95 4.95
N SER A 201 -15.94 -0.93 6.03
CA SER A 201 -15.57 -0.30 7.30
C SER A 201 -14.33 -0.89 7.97
N LYS A 202 -13.90 -2.11 7.60
CA LYS A 202 -12.71 -2.79 8.16
C LYS A 202 -11.44 -2.62 7.32
N LEU A 203 -11.53 -2.03 6.13
CA LEU A 203 -10.41 -1.89 5.21
C LEU A 203 -9.32 -1.00 5.83
N LYS A 204 -8.08 -1.49 5.86
CA LYS A 204 -6.91 -0.79 6.40
C LYS A 204 -5.89 -0.43 5.33
N ILE A 205 -5.74 -1.28 4.32
CA ILE A 205 -4.72 -1.15 3.29
C ILE A 205 -5.39 -1.26 1.92
N LEU A 206 -5.18 -0.24 1.09
CA LEU A 206 -5.61 -0.24 -0.31
C LEU A 206 -4.42 0.12 -1.21
N ARG A 207 -4.08 -0.78 -2.13
CA ARG A 207 -3.05 -0.54 -3.14
C ARG A 207 -3.66 -0.46 -4.53
N LEU A 208 -3.43 0.67 -5.18
CA LEU A 208 -3.90 1.01 -6.52
C LEU A 208 -2.71 1.45 -7.40
N ARG A 209 -1.50 0.97 -7.09
CA ARG A 209 -0.26 1.36 -7.78
C ARG A 209 -0.38 1.06 -9.27
N ASP A 210 -0.04 1.98 -10.17
CA ASP A 210 -0.06 1.77 -11.63
C ASP A 210 -1.40 1.19 -12.10
N SER A 211 -2.51 1.68 -11.52
CA SER A 211 -3.86 1.28 -11.89
C SER A 211 -4.48 2.26 -12.89
N GLY A 212 -5.51 1.81 -13.61
CA GLY A 212 -6.32 2.64 -14.50
C GLY A 212 -7.30 3.58 -13.78
N ILE A 213 -7.26 3.67 -12.44
CA ILE A 213 -8.23 4.44 -11.66
C ILE A 213 -8.17 5.91 -12.05
N ASN A 214 -9.29 6.47 -12.51
CA ASN A 214 -9.39 7.87 -12.91
C ASN A 214 -9.96 8.78 -11.81
N SER A 215 -10.73 8.20 -10.88
CA SER A 215 -11.39 8.89 -9.78
C SER A 215 -11.75 7.90 -8.65
N LEU A 216 -11.83 8.41 -7.42
CA LEU A 216 -12.32 7.66 -6.26
C LEU A 216 -13.80 8.00 -6.01
N PRO A 217 -14.64 7.04 -5.58
CA PRO A 217 -16.06 7.29 -5.34
C PRO A 217 -16.25 8.27 -4.17
N SER A 218 -17.32 9.08 -4.18
CA SER A 218 -17.61 10.05 -3.11
C SER A 218 -17.76 9.43 -1.72
N SER A 219 -18.11 8.14 -1.65
CA SER A 219 -18.19 7.36 -0.42
C SER A 219 -16.82 7.00 0.19
N PHE A 220 -15.70 7.28 -0.48
CA PHE A 220 -14.36 6.90 -0.05
C PHE A 220 -13.96 7.48 1.31
N LYS A 221 -14.46 8.68 1.65
CA LYS A 221 -14.27 9.28 2.99
C LYS A 221 -14.87 8.48 4.15
N ASN A 222 -15.79 7.55 3.86
CA ASN A 222 -16.45 6.72 4.87
C ASN A 222 -15.60 5.49 5.28
N LEU A 223 -14.41 5.30 4.70
CA LEU A 223 -13.48 4.23 5.06
C LEU A 223 -12.76 4.54 6.39
N THR A 224 -13.50 4.49 7.49
CA THR A 224 -13.07 4.96 8.83
C THR A 224 -11.88 4.24 9.45
N ARG A 225 -11.39 3.14 8.85
CA ARG A 225 -10.24 2.36 9.32
C ARG A 225 -9.10 2.31 8.30
N LEU A 226 -9.24 2.98 7.15
CA LEU A 226 -8.19 3.00 6.13
C LEU A 226 -6.99 3.76 6.68
N GLN A 227 -5.83 3.12 6.69
CA GLN A 227 -4.56 3.67 7.20
C GLN A 227 -3.55 3.89 6.09
N TYR A 228 -3.56 3.05 5.05
CA TYR A 228 -2.60 3.09 3.96
C TYR A 228 -3.33 3.11 2.60
N LEU A 229 -3.03 4.14 1.80
CA LEU A 229 -3.47 4.28 0.42
C LEU A 229 -2.28 4.59 -0.47
N THR A 230 -2.02 3.74 -1.47
CA THR A 230 -1.12 4.10 -2.57
C THR A 230 -1.88 4.13 -3.89
N VAL A 231 -1.73 5.23 -4.62
CA VAL A 231 -2.12 5.43 -6.02
C VAL A 231 -0.88 5.75 -6.87
N TYR A 232 0.31 5.32 -6.40
CA TYR A 232 1.59 5.55 -7.07
C TYR A 232 1.52 5.18 -8.56
N LYS A 233 1.95 6.06 -9.47
CA LYS A 233 1.87 5.88 -10.93
C LYS A 233 0.45 5.67 -11.49
N SER A 234 -0.61 6.06 -10.78
CA SER A 234 -1.96 6.10 -11.36
C SER A 234 -2.10 7.29 -12.30
N ARG A 235 -1.66 7.10 -13.55
CA ARG A 235 -1.54 8.18 -14.56
C ARG A 235 -2.87 8.71 -15.08
N GLU A 236 -3.98 8.02 -14.82
CA GLU A 236 -5.33 8.45 -15.22
C GLU A 236 -6.06 9.21 -14.11
N LEU A 237 -5.55 9.15 -12.87
CA LEU A 237 -6.17 9.80 -11.72
C LEU A 237 -6.10 11.32 -11.86
N CYS A 238 -7.26 11.96 -12.01
CA CYS A 238 -7.36 13.40 -12.20
C CYS A 238 -7.71 14.16 -10.91
N THR A 239 -8.44 13.52 -10.01
CA THR A 239 -8.92 14.13 -8.76
C THR A 239 -8.80 13.18 -7.58
N LEU A 240 -8.37 13.71 -6.45
CA LEU A 240 -8.50 13.05 -5.15
C LEU A 240 -9.65 13.70 -4.39
N THR A 241 -10.70 12.92 -4.10
CA THR A 241 -11.80 13.33 -3.23
C THR A 241 -11.34 13.44 -1.78
N GLU A 242 -12.20 13.95 -0.90
CA GLU A 242 -11.96 13.89 0.55
C GLU A 242 -11.57 12.47 0.98
N LEU A 243 -10.41 12.35 1.60
CA LEU A 243 -9.88 11.09 2.11
C LEU A 243 -10.30 10.88 3.58
N PRO A 244 -10.41 9.63 4.06
CA PRO A 244 -10.80 9.35 5.44
C PRO A 244 -9.81 9.91 6.45
N LEU A 245 -10.31 10.39 7.60
CA LEU A 245 -9.50 10.98 8.67
C LEU A 245 -8.51 10.00 9.31
N SER A 246 -8.79 8.70 9.22
CA SER A 246 -7.94 7.61 9.72
C SER A 246 -6.66 7.37 8.93
N LEU A 247 -6.56 7.98 7.74
CA LEU A 247 -5.45 7.74 6.82
C LEU A 247 -4.14 8.23 7.44
N LYS A 248 -3.14 7.35 7.46
CA LYS A 248 -1.79 7.65 7.94
C LYS A 248 -0.84 7.89 6.78
N THR A 249 -0.95 7.08 5.73
CA THR A 249 -0.07 7.14 4.57
C THR A 249 -0.87 7.33 3.29
N LEU A 250 -0.52 8.36 2.52
CA LEU A 250 -0.95 8.59 1.15
C LEU A 250 0.29 8.65 0.25
N ASP A 251 0.43 7.71 -0.67
CA ASP A 251 1.42 7.79 -1.73
C ASP A 251 0.73 8.02 -3.08
N ALA A 252 0.82 9.24 -3.58
CA ALA A 252 0.35 9.66 -4.90
C ALA A 252 1.50 10.04 -5.84
N THR A 253 2.70 9.52 -5.58
CA THR A 253 3.88 9.76 -6.44
C THR A 253 3.61 9.35 -7.88
N ASP A 254 4.12 10.12 -8.83
CA ASP A 254 3.98 9.92 -10.28
C ASP A 254 2.51 9.88 -10.78
N CYS A 255 1.57 10.48 -10.04
CA CYS A 255 0.21 10.76 -10.53
C CYS A 255 0.23 11.97 -11.47
N THR A 256 0.79 11.81 -12.66
CA THR A 256 1.07 12.91 -13.60
C THR A 256 -0.15 13.62 -14.19
N SER A 257 -1.36 13.07 -13.99
CA SER A 257 -2.62 13.68 -14.41
C SER A 257 -3.42 14.30 -13.28
N LEU A 258 -2.96 14.18 -12.02
CA LEU A 258 -3.65 14.69 -10.86
C LEU A 258 -3.64 16.22 -10.89
N LYS A 259 -4.84 16.81 -10.89
CA LYS A 259 -5.07 18.26 -10.94
C LYS A 259 -5.56 18.79 -9.60
N THR A 260 -6.55 18.11 -9.02
CA THR A 260 -7.28 18.63 -7.87
C THR A 260 -7.23 17.66 -6.68
N VAL A 261 -6.98 18.19 -5.49
CA VAL A 261 -6.99 17.44 -4.23
C VAL A 261 -7.92 18.13 -3.24
N LEU A 262 -8.92 17.39 -2.75
CA LEU A 262 -9.90 17.89 -1.80
C LEU A 262 -9.54 17.47 -0.37
N PHE A 263 -9.54 18.45 0.53
CA PHE A 263 -9.36 18.24 1.96
C PHE A 263 -10.64 18.62 2.71
N PRO A 264 -10.91 17.99 3.87
CA PRO A 264 -12.04 18.38 4.70
C PRO A 264 -11.81 19.76 5.34
N SER A 265 -12.80 20.27 6.08
CA SER A 265 -12.68 21.54 6.79
C SER A 265 -11.50 21.54 7.77
N ILE A 266 -10.94 22.73 8.05
CA ILE A 266 -9.80 22.90 8.97
C ILE A 266 -10.05 22.17 10.31
N ALA A 267 -11.25 22.31 10.88
CA ALA A 267 -11.63 21.64 12.12
C ALA A 267 -11.57 20.10 12.04
N GLN A 268 -11.87 19.52 10.88
CA GLN A 268 -11.72 18.08 10.65
C GLN A 268 -10.27 17.68 10.39
N GLN A 269 -9.48 18.52 9.71
CA GLN A 269 -8.04 18.25 9.50
C GLN A 269 -7.27 18.12 10.81
N PHE A 270 -7.66 18.86 11.86
CA PHE A 270 -7.11 18.69 13.20
C PHE A 270 -7.35 17.31 13.83
N LYS A 271 -8.33 16.54 13.34
CA LYS A 271 -8.66 15.17 13.79
C LYS A 271 -7.96 14.08 12.99
N GLU A 272 -7.23 14.44 11.94
CA GLU A 272 -6.48 13.50 11.11
C GLU A 272 -5.30 12.89 11.89
N ASN A 273 -4.63 11.90 11.30
CA ASN A 273 -3.36 11.38 11.81
C ASN A 273 -2.40 11.02 10.67
N ARG A 274 -2.29 11.90 9.67
CA ARG A 274 -1.43 11.70 8.51
C ARG A 274 0.03 11.81 8.93
N LYS A 275 0.80 10.77 8.61
CA LYS A 275 2.23 10.67 8.85
C LYS A 275 3.05 10.81 7.58
N GLU A 276 2.56 10.28 6.47
CA GLU A 276 3.27 10.33 5.20
C GLU A 276 2.31 10.71 4.09
N VAL A 277 2.61 11.79 3.37
CA VAL A 277 1.80 12.27 2.24
C VAL A 277 2.72 12.69 1.10
N LEU A 278 2.72 11.92 0.01
CA LEU A 278 3.68 12.06 -1.08
C LEU A 278 2.98 12.41 -2.39
N PHE A 279 3.31 13.58 -2.95
CA PHE A 279 2.88 14.04 -4.27
C PHE A 279 4.06 14.29 -5.22
N TRP A 280 5.10 13.46 -5.14
CA TRP A 280 6.23 13.52 -6.07
C TRP A 280 5.75 13.47 -7.52
N ASN A 281 6.26 14.39 -8.34
CA ASN A 281 5.96 14.54 -9.77
C ASN A 281 4.47 14.72 -10.14
N CYS A 282 3.63 15.17 -9.20
CA CYS A 282 2.24 15.57 -9.47
C CYS A 282 2.17 16.98 -10.09
N LEU A 283 2.88 17.19 -11.19
CA LEU A 283 3.17 18.54 -11.73
C LEU A 283 1.96 19.27 -12.34
N LYS A 284 0.81 18.61 -12.43
CA LYS A 284 -0.44 19.21 -12.94
C LYS A 284 -1.38 19.70 -11.83
N LEU A 285 -0.96 19.60 -10.57
CA LEU A 285 -1.72 20.13 -9.44
C LEU A 285 -1.97 21.63 -9.64
N ASP A 286 -3.22 22.04 -9.50
CA ASP A 286 -3.59 23.46 -9.53
C ASP A 286 -3.08 24.21 -8.29
N GLU A 287 -2.98 25.53 -8.40
CA GLU A 287 -2.44 26.39 -7.32
C GLU A 287 -3.23 26.22 -6.03
N HIS A 288 -4.56 26.06 -6.14
CA HIS A 288 -5.45 25.84 -5.02
C HIS A 288 -5.09 24.56 -4.25
N SER A 289 -4.91 23.46 -4.98
CA SER A 289 -4.54 22.16 -4.42
C SER A 289 -3.17 22.19 -3.77
N LEU A 290 -2.18 22.87 -4.38
CA LEU A 290 -0.86 23.05 -3.79
C LEU A 290 -0.93 23.79 -2.44
N LYS A 291 -1.71 24.87 -2.36
CA LYS A 291 -1.94 25.60 -1.11
C LYS A 291 -2.66 24.74 -0.06
N ALA A 292 -3.67 23.98 -0.49
CA ALA A 292 -4.42 23.08 0.40
C ALA A 292 -3.54 21.95 0.95
N ILE A 293 -2.67 21.35 0.11
CA ILE A 293 -1.67 20.37 0.55
C ILE A 293 -0.69 21.00 1.53
N GLY A 294 -0.18 22.20 1.24
CA GLY A 294 0.72 22.94 2.13
C GLY A 294 0.09 23.25 3.49
N LEU A 295 -1.18 23.65 3.52
CA LEU A 295 -1.95 23.85 4.75
C LEU A 295 -2.13 22.55 5.53
N ASN A 296 -2.47 21.45 4.85
CA ASN A 296 -2.62 20.15 5.48
C ASN A 296 -1.29 19.66 6.09
N ALA A 297 -0.17 19.90 5.40
CA ALA A 297 1.17 19.63 5.90
C ALA A 297 1.45 20.44 7.16
N HIS A 298 1.19 21.76 7.14
CA HIS A 298 1.39 22.65 8.29
C HIS A 298 0.59 22.17 9.51
N ILE A 299 -0.70 21.84 9.35
CA ILE A 299 -1.56 21.34 10.44
C ILE A 299 -1.03 20.03 11.02
N ASN A 300 -0.77 19.02 10.18
CA ASN A 300 -0.42 17.68 10.65
C ASN A 300 0.98 17.64 11.26
N VAL A 301 1.96 18.34 10.66
CA VAL A 301 3.33 18.42 11.17
C VAL A 301 3.39 19.16 12.50
N MET A 302 2.70 20.30 12.64
CA MET A 302 2.62 21.04 13.91
C MET A 302 1.97 20.21 15.02
N ARG A 303 0.87 19.51 14.71
CA ARG A 303 0.18 18.66 15.69
C ARG A 303 1.06 17.51 16.15
N PHE A 304 1.76 16.85 15.23
CA PHE A 304 2.63 15.73 15.56
C PHE A 304 3.85 16.18 16.37
N ALA A 305 4.48 17.29 16.00
CA ALA A 305 5.55 17.90 16.79
C ALA A 305 5.10 18.21 18.21
N TYR A 306 3.90 18.81 18.38
CA TYR A 306 3.31 19.06 19.70
C TYR A 306 3.03 17.78 20.51
N GLN A 307 2.50 16.73 19.88
CA GLN A 307 2.29 15.44 20.55
C GLN A 307 3.59 14.87 21.13
N HIS A 308 4.71 15.06 20.42
CA HIS A 308 6.01 14.58 20.85
C HIS A 308 6.65 15.43 21.96
N LEU A 309 6.33 16.73 22.06
CA LEU A 309 6.73 17.55 23.22
C LEU A 309 6.16 17.02 24.54
N SER A 310 5.08 16.23 24.48
CA SER A 310 4.42 15.65 25.65
C SER A 310 4.70 14.15 25.82
N ALA A 311 5.50 13.54 24.93
CA ALA A 311 5.75 12.10 24.93
C ALA A 311 7.02 11.74 25.73
N PRO A 312 7.03 10.63 26.48
CA PRO A 312 8.22 10.17 27.20
C PRO A 312 9.37 9.80 26.25
N ASP A 313 10.57 9.67 26.82
CA ASP A 313 11.75 9.26 26.06
C ASP A 313 11.62 7.80 25.57
N GLU A 314 11.40 7.63 24.27
CA GLU A 314 11.43 6.31 23.61
C GLU A 314 12.85 5.85 23.29
N ASN A 315 13.07 4.54 23.33
CA ASN A 315 14.33 3.91 22.89
C ASN A 315 14.39 3.87 21.36
N TYR A 316 15.48 4.39 20.77
CA TYR A 316 15.68 4.51 19.32
C TYR A 316 16.61 3.46 18.71
N ASP A 317 16.93 2.38 19.44
CA ASP A 317 17.83 1.32 18.96
C ASP A 317 17.37 0.68 17.64
N ASP A 318 16.07 0.75 17.30
CA ASP A 318 15.49 0.20 16.06
C ASP A 318 15.11 1.27 15.01
N TYR A 319 15.67 2.48 15.11
CA TYR A 319 15.29 3.62 14.24
C TYR A 319 15.44 3.30 12.75
N ASP A 320 16.55 2.69 12.32
CA ASP A 320 16.76 2.39 10.89
C ASP A 320 15.68 1.45 10.32
N ARG A 321 14.99 0.67 11.17
CA ARG A 321 13.88 -0.20 10.75
C ARG A 321 12.50 0.42 10.96
N THR A 322 12.40 1.48 11.77
CA THR A 322 11.12 2.01 12.27
C THR A 322 11.01 3.53 12.23
N TYR A 323 11.88 4.22 11.49
CA TYR A 323 11.92 5.68 11.45
C TYR A 323 10.57 6.32 11.05
N GLU A 324 9.76 5.64 10.22
CA GLU A 324 8.39 6.04 9.87
C GLU A 324 7.46 6.21 11.09
N SER A 325 7.78 5.56 12.21
CA SER A 325 7.04 5.68 13.46
C SER A 325 7.29 7.03 14.15
N TYR A 326 8.47 7.62 13.97
CA TYR A 326 8.98 8.83 14.63
C TYR A 326 8.89 10.10 13.78
N GLN A 327 8.47 9.96 12.52
CA GLN A 327 8.44 11.04 11.54
C GLN A 327 7.04 11.39 11.09
N VAL A 328 6.88 12.66 10.73
CA VAL A 328 5.85 13.11 9.78
C VAL A 328 6.54 13.75 8.61
N LYS A 329 6.11 13.40 7.39
CA LYS A 329 6.67 13.92 6.15
C LYS A 329 5.61 14.16 5.08
N TYR A 330 5.77 15.29 4.42
CA TYR A 330 4.93 15.75 3.33
C TYR A 330 5.80 16.14 2.15
N VAL A 331 5.36 15.77 0.95
CA VAL A 331 6.00 16.20 -0.31
C VAL A 331 4.97 16.68 -1.29
N TYR A 332 5.26 17.81 -1.92
CA TYR A 332 4.49 18.31 -3.05
C TYR A 332 5.36 19.13 -3.98
N PRO A 333 4.97 19.29 -5.26
CA PRO A 333 5.69 20.12 -6.21
C PRO A 333 5.78 21.58 -5.72
N GLY A 334 6.95 22.19 -5.86
CA GLY A 334 7.17 23.58 -5.47
C GLY A 334 8.65 23.90 -5.31
N GLY A 335 9.01 25.15 -5.60
CA GLY A 335 10.41 25.62 -5.62
C GLY A 335 10.77 26.61 -4.52
N ILE A 336 9.89 26.83 -3.54
CA ILE A 336 10.05 27.87 -2.51
C ILE A 336 9.80 27.25 -1.14
N VAL A 337 10.64 27.62 -0.16
CA VAL A 337 10.45 27.24 1.25
C VAL A 337 9.12 27.83 1.74
N PRO A 338 8.23 27.05 2.39
CA PRO A 338 6.93 27.54 2.81
C PRO A 338 6.99 28.81 3.65
N GLU A 339 6.10 29.76 3.37
CA GLU A 339 6.16 31.10 4.00
C GLU A 339 6.04 31.07 5.52
N TRP A 340 5.32 30.09 6.08
CA TRP A 340 5.15 29.91 7.51
C TRP A 340 6.40 29.40 8.24
N MET A 341 7.48 29.08 7.53
CA MET A 341 8.76 28.76 8.14
C MET A 341 9.38 30.02 8.75
N GLU A 342 9.76 29.94 10.03
CA GLU A 342 10.27 31.08 10.81
C GLU A 342 11.65 31.51 10.30
N TYR A 343 12.57 30.55 10.14
CA TYR A 343 13.89 30.78 9.58
C TYR A 343 13.95 30.15 8.19
N LYS A 344 14.40 30.91 7.18
CA LYS A 344 14.52 30.47 5.78
C LYS A 344 15.87 30.90 5.20
N THR A 345 16.47 30.07 4.36
CA THR A 345 17.76 30.36 3.70
C THR A 345 17.84 29.68 2.34
N THR A 346 18.66 30.23 1.44
CA THR A 346 19.09 29.58 0.20
C THR A 346 20.51 29.01 0.30
N LYS A 347 21.21 29.27 1.41
CA LYS A 347 22.52 28.70 1.71
C LYS A 347 22.37 27.28 2.26
N ASP A 348 23.48 26.56 2.37
CA ASP A 348 23.57 25.26 3.04
C ASP A 348 23.57 25.36 4.57
N TYR A 349 23.46 26.57 5.13
CA TYR A 349 23.33 26.82 6.56
C TYR A 349 22.34 27.93 6.91
N ILE A 350 21.86 27.91 8.15
CA ILE A 350 21.04 28.95 8.76
C ILE A 350 21.45 29.17 10.21
N ILE A 351 21.33 30.40 10.69
CA ILE A 351 21.58 30.75 12.08
C ILE A 351 20.23 30.90 12.77
N ILE A 352 20.01 30.14 13.84
CA ILE A 352 18.80 30.19 14.65
C ILE A 352 19.11 31.02 15.90
N ASP A 353 18.22 31.95 16.25
CA ASP A 353 18.33 32.80 17.43
C ASP A 353 17.09 32.63 18.33
N LEU A 354 17.27 31.87 19.40
CA LEU A 354 16.27 31.57 20.43
C LEU A 354 16.34 32.53 21.63
N SER A 355 17.02 33.68 21.53
CA SER A 355 17.12 34.66 22.64
C SER A 355 15.75 35.16 23.15
N SER A 356 14.72 35.14 22.28
CA SER A 356 13.35 35.49 22.62
C SER A 356 12.51 34.33 23.20
N SER A 357 13.05 33.11 23.22
CA SER A 357 12.36 31.91 23.69
C SER A 357 12.69 31.59 25.15
N PRO A 358 11.74 31.08 25.96
CA PRO A 358 12.01 30.70 27.34
C PRO A 358 13.10 29.62 27.40
N HIS A 359 14.19 29.88 28.15
CA HIS A 359 15.42 29.06 28.22
C HIS A 359 15.24 27.60 28.68
N SER A 360 14.03 27.17 29.06
CA SER A 360 13.74 25.85 29.63
C SER A 360 12.80 24.96 28.80
N SER A 361 12.39 25.39 27.60
CA SER A 361 11.41 24.64 26.82
C SER A 361 12.09 23.59 25.94
N GLN A 362 11.69 22.32 26.06
CA GLN A 362 11.99 21.31 25.04
C GLN A 362 11.36 21.78 23.72
N LEU A 363 12.17 21.93 22.67
CA LEU A 363 11.71 22.39 21.37
C LEU A 363 11.57 21.23 20.39
N GLY A 364 10.52 21.26 19.57
CA GLY A 364 10.49 20.53 18.33
C GLY A 364 11.12 21.38 17.24
N PHE A 365 11.79 20.76 16.27
CA PHE A 365 12.33 21.47 15.10
C PHE A 365 11.69 20.89 13.85
N ILE A 366 10.88 21.70 13.19
CA ILE A 366 10.26 21.35 11.91
C ILE A 366 11.16 21.86 10.80
N PHE A 367 11.42 21.02 9.82
CA PHE A 367 12.24 21.35 8.66
C PHE A 367 11.39 21.42 7.39
N SER A 368 11.78 22.30 6.47
CA SER A 368 11.40 22.17 5.07
C SER A 368 12.61 22.27 4.17
N PHE A 369 12.68 21.38 3.18
CA PHE A 369 13.75 21.32 2.20
C PHE A 369 13.16 21.52 0.81
N VAL A 370 13.79 22.38 0.00
CA VAL A 370 13.45 22.53 -1.42
C VAL A 370 14.47 21.77 -2.24
N ILE A 371 14.08 20.57 -2.67
CA ILE A 371 14.93 19.73 -3.52
C ILE A 371 14.84 20.25 -4.95
N SER A 372 16.00 20.52 -5.56
CA SER A 372 16.10 20.98 -6.94
C SER A 372 15.91 19.83 -7.94
N GLY A 373 15.03 20.02 -8.92
CA GLY A 373 14.91 19.16 -10.09
C GLY A 373 15.21 19.89 -11.41
N PRO A 374 15.28 19.18 -12.55
CA PRO A 374 15.26 17.72 -12.69
C PRO A 374 16.60 17.09 -12.29
N MET A 375 16.55 15.92 -11.66
CA MET A 375 17.74 15.13 -11.37
C MET A 375 18.06 14.18 -12.52
N VAL A 376 19.36 13.87 -12.73
CA VAL A 376 19.82 12.91 -13.74
C VAL A 376 19.12 11.56 -13.54
N LYS A 377 18.69 10.90 -14.62
CA LYS A 377 18.04 9.59 -14.53
C LYS A 377 19.04 8.44 -14.18
N ALA A 378 19.29 8.15 -12.89
CA ALA A 378 19.90 6.90 -12.37
C ALA A 378 18.95 5.68 -12.29
N ILE A 379 19.15 4.61 -13.08
CA ILE A 379 18.34 3.37 -13.23
C ILE A 379 17.22 3.09 -12.21
N MET A 380 17.49 3.11 -10.89
CA MET A 380 16.53 2.77 -9.84
C MET A 380 15.82 3.98 -9.19
N GLY A 381 16.24 5.22 -9.46
CA GLY A 381 15.85 6.49 -8.82
C GLY A 381 16.74 6.85 -7.62
N TYR A 382 16.27 7.76 -6.74
CA TYR A 382 17.01 8.20 -5.54
C TYR A 382 16.28 7.96 -4.22
N ARG A 383 17.04 7.63 -3.17
CA ARG A 383 16.65 7.80 -1.77
C ARG A 383 17.28 9.08 -1.23
N PHE A 384 16.49 9.93 -0.58
CA PHE A 384 16.97 11.20 -0.03
C PHE A 384 17.25 11.09 1.47
N THR A 385 18.42 11.56 1.87
CA THR A 385 18.85 11.70 3.25
C THR A 385 19.33 13.13 3.46
N PHE A 386 18.91 13.76 4.56
CA PHE A 386 19.37 15.07 4.97
C PHE A 386 20.25 14.93 6.21
N TYR A 387 21.50 15.33 6.10
CA TYR A 387 22.46 15.38 7.19
C TYR A 387 22.36 16.75 7.87
N ILE A 388 21.99 16.75 9.14
CA ILE A 388 21.87 17.95 9.96
C ILE A 388 23.07 18.00 10.91
N THR A 389 23.84 19.08 10.84
CA THR A 389 24.97 19.33 11.74
C THR A 389 24.77 20.65 12.46
N VAL A 390 25.09 20.69 13.75
CA VAL A 390 25.17 21.93 14.53
C VAL A 390 26.63 22.27 14.76
N SER A 391 27.01 23.52 14.53
CA SER A 391 28.34 24.02 14.88
C SER A 391 28.23 25.27 15.74
N ASP A 392 29.08 25.31 16.76
CA ASP A 392 29.49 26.52 17.44
C ASP A 392 30.68 27.05 16.63
N ASP A 393 30.76 28.34 16.34
CA ASP A 393 31.63 28.94 15.31
C ASP A 393 33.17 28.72 15.47
N GLU A 394 33.68 27.77 16.26
CA GLU A 394 35.11 27.60 16.56
C GLU A 394 35.75 26.20 16.40
N ASP A 395 35.05 25.12 16.00
CA ASP A 395 35.74 23.83 15.81
C ASP A 395 35.13 22.95 14.71
N GLU A 396 35.77 22.89 13.54
CA GLU A 396 35.33 22.08 12.39
C GLU A 396 35.64 20.57 12.53
N ASN A 397 36.32 20.15 13.60
CA ASN A 397 36.98 18.84 13.66
C ASN A 397 36.21 17.71 14.36
N LYS A 398 34.95 17.92 14.76
CA LYS A 398 34.03 16.83 15.18
C LYS A 398 32.60 17.07 14.67
N LYS A 399 32.33 16.70 13.42
CA LYS A 399 30.98 16.73 12.83
C LYS A 399 30.17 15.52 13.28
N ASP A 400 29.66 15.54 14.52
CA ASP A 400 28.56 14.65 14.87
C ASP A 400 27.31 15.16 14.13
N SER A 401 26.75 14.37 13.23
CA SER A 401 25.55 14.73 12.45
C SER A 401 24.39 13.81 12.79
N ILE A 402 23.17 14.27 12.53
CA ILE A 402 21.98 13.43 12.55
C ILE A 402 21.34 13.37 11.17
N ASP A 403 20.92 12.18 10.79
CA ASP A 403 20.35 11.89 9.49
C ASP A 403 18.82 11.90 9.57
N ILE A 404 18.19 12.56 8.62
CA ILE A 404 16.73 12.52 8.41
C ILE A 404 16.46 11.81 7.08
N TYR A 405 15.80 10.65 7.17
CA TYR A 405 15.37 9.89 5.99
C TYR A 405 14.08 10.44 5.40
N MET A 406 14.05 10.66 4.08
CA MET A 406 12.85 11.15 3.41
C MET A 406 11.97 10.03 2.85
N SER A 407 12.56 9.00 2.27
CA SER A 407 11.79 7.92 1.66
C SER A 407 12.59 6.63 1.54
N ASP A 408 11.97 5.51 1.89
CA ASP A 408 12.44 4.18 1.50
C ASP A 408 12.19 3.89 0.02
N SER A 409 11.21 4.59 -0.56
CA SER A 409 10.86 4.46 -1.97
C SER A 409 11.83 5.24 -2.82
N ILE A 410 12.29 4.58 -3.87
CA ILE A 410 13.23 5.18 -4.78
C ILE A 410 12.44 6.03 -5.81
N VAL A 411 12.71 7.34 -5.84
CA VAL A 411 11.92 8.31 -6.62
C VAL A 411 12.79 9.06 -7.62
N TRP A 412 12.21 9.33 -8.77
CA TRP A 412 12.75 10.22 -9.78
C TRP A 412 12.27 11.64 -9.51
N VAL A 413 13.14 12.64 -9.52
CA VAL A 413 12.71 14.03 -9.29
C VAL A 413 12.72 14.78 -10.61
N ALA A 414 11.53 15.05 -11.16
CA ALA A 414 11.35 15.70 -12.46
C ALA A 414 11.34 17.24 -12.38
N SER A 415 11.09 17.80 -11.21
CA SER A 415 10.92 19.23 -10.93
C SER A 415 11.33 19.51 -9.49
N ASP A 416 11.38 20.78 -9.09
CA ASP A 416 11.53 21.12 -7.68
C ASP A 416 10.37 20.59 -6.85
N HIS A 417 10.68 20.16 -5.63
CA HIS A 417 9.70 19.72 -4.65
C HIS A 417 10.00 20.31 -3.27
N VAL A 418 8.92 20.66 -2.58
CA VAL A 418 8.95 21.02 -1.17
C VAL A 418 8.75 19.76 -0.35
N CYS A 419 9.71 19.47 0.51
CA CYS A 419 9.63 18.45 1.54
C CYS A 419 9.40 19.17 2.87
N VAL A 420 8.40 18.80 3.64
CA VAL A 420 8.19 19.27 5.03
C VAL A 420 8.30 18.06 5.94
N ILE A 421 9.21 18.09 6.91
CA ILE A 421 9.52 16.96 7.77
C ILE A 421 9.58 17.43 9.22
N TYR A 422 9.03 16.62 10.11
CA TYR A 422 9.38 16.65 11.52
C TYR A 422 9.91 15.27 11.92
N ASP A 423 11.08 15.27 12.55
CA ASP A 423 11.72 14.08 13.10
C ASP A 423 12.01 14.30 14.58
N GLN A 424 11.50 13.40 15.42
CA GLN A 424 11.64 13.50 16.88
C GLN A 424 13.10 13.37 17.33
N ARG A 425 13.88 12.49 16.68
CA ARG A 425 15.28 12.23 17.00
C ARG A 425 16.15 13.44 16.65
N CYS A 426 15.91 14.04 15.50
CA CYS A 426 16.57 15.31 15.11
C CYS A 426 16.28 16.41 16.13
N SER A 427 15.03 16.54 16.58
CA SER A 427 14.68 17.54 17.60
C SER A 427 15.41 17.28 18.92
N ARG A 428 15.50 16.01 19.37
CA ARG A 428 16.26 15.64 20.58
C ARG A 428 17.76 15.93 20.44
N TYR A 429 18.34 15.58 19.30
CA TYR A 429 19.74 15.89 18.99
C TYR A 429 20.01 17.39 19.08
N LEU A 430 19.19 18.22 18.44
CA LEU A 430 19.33 19.69 18.49
C LEU A 430 19.22 20.23 19.93
N ASN A 431 18.19 19.82 20.68
CA ASN A 431 18.06 20.22 22.09
C ASN A 431 19.25 19.77 22.95
N SER A 432 19.87 18.63 22.65
CA SER A 432 21.02 18.12 23.40
C SER A 432 22.31 18.90 23.15
N ARG A 433 22.46 19.44 21.93
CA ARG A 433 23.65 20.17 21.48
C ARG A 433 23.61 21.65 21.82
N VAL A 434 22.43 22.26 21.73
CA VAL A 434 22.23 23.71 21.95
C VAL A 434 22.08 24.07 23.44
N LYS A 435 22.39 23.15 24.37
CA LYS A 435 22.21 23.40 25.82
C LYS A 435 22.94 24.68 26.24
N ASN A 436 22.16 25.66 26.71
CA ASN A 436 22.57 27.00 27.15
C ASN A 436 22.97 28.00 26.05
N GLN A 437 22.85 27.63 24.77
CA GLN A 437 23.08 28.56 23.66
C GLN A 437 21.75 29.15 23.18
N THR A 438 21.72 30.48 23.08
CA THR A 438 20.59 31.18 22.47
C THR A 438 20.77 31.30 20.97
N ARG A 439 21.97 31.10 20.43
CA ARG A 439 22.25 31.27 19.00
C ARG A 439 23.21 30.19 18.52
N PHE A 440 22.84 29.52 17.43
CA PHE A 440 23.61 28.40 16.89
C PHE A 440 23.38 28.26 15.39
N LYS A 441 24.36 27.65 14.70
CA LYS A 441 24.33 27.44 13.25
C LYS A 441 23.90 26.01 12.94
N ILE A 442 22.85 25.87 12.14
CA ILE A 442 22.42 24.59 11.56
C ILE A 442 22.93 24.54 10.12
N LYS A 443 23.72 23.51 9.80
CA LYS A 443 24.13 23.17 8.44
C LYS A 443 23.33 21.96 7.94
N VAL A 444 22.91 21.99 6.68
CA VAL A 444 22.19 20.92 6.02
C VAL A 444 22.95 20.47 4.78
N GLU A 445 23.22 19.18 4.70
CA GLU A 445 23.72 18.53 3.49
C GLU A 445 22.70 17.50 3.00
N ALA A 446 22.27 17.62 1.75
CA ALA A 446 21.30 16.73 1.14
C ALA A 446 22.01 15.71 0.24
N MET A 447 21.82 14.43 0.50
CA MET A 447 22.35 13.34 -0.32
C MET A 447 21.23 12.53 -0.97
N ALA A 448 21.54 12.06 -2.17
CA ALA A 448 20.73 11.10 -2.89
C ALA A 448 21.55 9.83 -3.09
N ALA A 449 21.08 8.74 -2.53
CA ALA A 449 21.65 7.42 -2.76
C ALA A 449 20.90 6.72 -3.90
N ALA A 450 21.62 6.41 -4.98
CA ALA A 450 21.24 5.35 -5.92
C ALA A 450 22.00 4.07 -5.54
N VAL A 451 21.49 2.90 -5.93
CA VAL A 451 22.01 1.56 -5.54
C VAL A 451 23.53 1.37 -5.79
N ALA A 452 24.16 2.19 -6.64
CA ALA A 452 25.59 2.14 -6.92
C ALA A 452 26.41 3.38 -6.49
N HIS A 453 25.79 4.54 -6.22
CA HIS A 453 26.50 5.80 -5.94
C HIS A 453 25.69 6.75 -5.05
N GLN A 454 26.34 7.37 -4.07
CA GLN A 454 25.83 8.56 -3.39
C GLN A 454 26.25 9.81 -4.16
N ARG A 455 25.34 10.78 -4.28
CA ARG A 455 25.62 12.07 -4.90
C ARG A 455 24.97 13.18 -4.08
N GLY A 456 25.65 14.32 -3.99
CA GLY A 456 25.07 15.55 -3.47
C GLY A 456 23.83 15.94 -4.27
N VAL A 457 22.80 16.39 -3.57
CA VAL A 457 21.54 16.87 -4.15
C VAL A 457 21.56 18.38 -4.15
N GLY A 458 21.12 19.00 -5.26
CA GLY A 458 20.89 20.43 -5.28
C GLY A 458 19.78 20.79 -4.29
N LEU A 459 20.13 21.48 -3.21
CA LEU A 459 19.18 22.08 -2.28
C LEU A 459 19.03 23.56 -2.67
N LYS A 460 17.84 24.00 -3.12
CA LYS A 460 17.62 25.42 -3.45
C LYS A 460 17.52 26.31 -2.21
N GLY A 461 17.17 25.68 -1.09
CA GLY A 461 17.04 26.32 0.20
C GLY A 461 16.35 25.39 1.18
N PHE A 462 16.38 25.80 2.44
CA PHE A 462 15.65 25.12 3.49
C PHE A 462 15.13 26.12 4.53
N GLY A 463 14.17 25.67 5.32
CA GLY A 463 13.63 26.41 6.44
C GLY A 463 13.57 25.57 7.70
N VAL A 464 13.58 26.25 8.84
CA VAL A 464 13.51 25.66 10.17
C VAL A 464 12.51 26.47 10.99
N SER A 465 11.58 25.78 11.64
CA SER A 465 10.67 26.37 12.63
C SER A 465 10.80 25.62 13.96
N PRO A 466 11.39 26.26 14.98
CA PRO A 466 11.28 25.80 16.35
C PRO A 466 9.81 25.85 16.82
N ILE A 467 9.38 24.84 17.56
CA ILE A 467 8.03 24.75 18.11
C ILE A 467 8.10 24.38 19.59
N ASN A 468 7.39 25.15 20.42
CA ASN A 468 7.06 24.83 21.79
C ASN A 468 5.54 24.75 21.98
N THR A 469 5.11 24.39 23.20
CA THR A 469 3.69 24.31 23.57
C THR A 469 2.93 25.61 23.28
N SER A 470 3.50 26.76 23.64
CA SER A 470 2.86 28.07 23.43
C SER A 470 2.71 28.41 21.94
N ALA A 471 3.73 28.13 21.13
CA ALA A 471 3.72 28.33 19.68
C ALA A 471 2.61 27.49 19.02
N TYR A 472 2.45 26.23 19.44
CA TYR A 472 1.37 25.38 18.94
C TYR A 472 -0.03 25.91 19.33
N HIS A 473 -0.21 26.36 20.57
CA HIS A 473 -1.49 26.94 21.00
C HIS A 473 -1.81 28.23 20.25
N ASN A 474 -0.83 29.09 20.03
CA ASN A 474 -0.97 30.31 19.23
C ASN A 474 -1.32 29.99 17.77
N PHE A 475 -0.62 29.03 17.16
CA PHE A 475 -0.94 28.52 15.83
C PHE A 475 -2.39 28.03 15.76
N ARG A 476 -2.81 27.17 16.70
CA ARG A 476 -4.18 26.64 16.75
C ARG A 476 -5.22 27.73 16.96
N LYS A 477 -4.92 28.78 17.71
CA LYS A 477 -5.81 29.94 17.86
C LYS A 477 -5.91 30.72 16.56
N HIS A 478 -4.77 31.04 15.94
CA HIS A 478 -4.68 31.86 14.74
C HIS A 478 -5.37 31.21 13.52
N ILE A 479 -5.11 29.93 13.27
CA ILE A 479 -5.68 29.19 12.14
C ILE A 479 -7.20 28.99 12.23
N ASN A 480 -7.77 29.09 13.45
CA ASN A 480 -9.21 29.03 13.69
C ASN A 480 -9.87 30.42 13.69
N THR A 481 -9.12 31.50 13.46
CA THR A 481 -9.72 32.84 13.33
C THR A 481 -10.43 33.00 12.00
N THR A 482 -11.52 33.78 12.00
CA THR A 482 -12.32 34.10 10.81
C THR A 482 -11.49 34.73 9.69
N ALA A 483 -10.42 35.48 10.01
CA ALA A 483 -9.54 36.09 9.02
C ALA A 483 -8.74 35.05 8.21
N TYR A 484 -8.19 34.03 8.89
CA TYR A 484 -7.53 32.91 8.21
C TYR A 484 -8.54 32.04 7.46
N HIS A 485 -9.73 31.86 8.04
CA HIS A 485 -10.82 31.15 7.39
C HIS A 485 -11.27 31.84 6.10
N ASN A 486 -11.37 33.17 6.09
CA ASN A 486 -11.72 33.98 4.93
C ASN A 486 -10.61 33.99 3.88
N PHE A 487 -9.34 34.11 4.28
CA PHE A 487 -8.18 33.98 3.36
C PHE A 487 -8.17 32.62 2.63
N ILE A 488 -8.53 31.53 3.33
CA ILE A 488 -8.65 30.21 2.74
C ILE A 488 -9.97 30.03 1.97
N GLN A 489 -11.08 30.65 2.38
CA GLN A 489 -12.35 30.62 1.66
C GLN A 489 -12.31 31.38 0.33
N GLU A 490 -11.66 32.54 0.30
CA GLU A 490 -11.40 33.32 -0.93
C GLU A 490 -10.51 32.53 -1.91
N MET A 491 -9.66 31.63 -1.40
CA MET A 491 -8.91 30.67 -2.22
C MET A 491 -9.72 29.41 -2.59
N ASN A 492 -10.76 29.04 -1.84
CA ASN A 492 -11.56 27.82 -2.01
C ASN A 492 -12.72 27.93 -3.02
N ILE A 493 -12.87 29.01 -3.79
CA ILE A 493 -13.88 29.05 -4.86
C ILE A 493 -13.29 28.38 -6.10
N PRO A 494 -13.73 27.16 -6.50
CA PRO A 494 -13.29 26.61 -7.77
C PRO A 494 -13.87 27.46 -8.89
N ALA A 495 -13.02 28.10 -9.68
CA ALA A 495 -13.37 28.81 -10.91
C ALA A 495 -13.85 27.87 -12.05
N ASP A 496 -14.38 26.69 -11.71
CA ASP A 496 -14.99 25.81 -12.70
C ASP A 496 -16.18 25.03 -12.10
N HIS A 497 -17.27 25.77 -11.89
CA HIS A 497 -18.59 25.22 -11.57
C HIS A 497 -19.08 24.21 -12.62
N SER A 498 -18.48 24.19 -13.82
CA SER A 498 -18.79 23.23 -14.89
C SER A 498 -18.13 21.86 -14.68
N PHE A 499 -16.95 21.78 -14.05
CA PHE A 499 -16.25 20.50 -13.86
C PHE A 499 -16.85 19.65 -12.73
N ILE A 500 -17.22 20.28 -11.60
CA ILE A 500 -17.94 19.59 -10.51
C ILE A 500 -19.33 19.15 -10.95
N GLN A 501 -20.03 19.95 -11.78
CA GLN A 501 -21.29 19.52 -12.39
C GLN A 501 -21.10 18.34 -13.35
N LYS A 502 -20.00 18.29 -14.12
CA LYS A 502 -19.67 17.12 -14.96
C LYS A 502 -19.38 15.86 -14.13
N ILE A 503 -18.66 15.96 -13.01
CA ILE A 503 -18.44 14.81 -12.11
C ILE A 503 -19.77 14.35 -11.49
N LYS A 504 -20.66 15.26 -11.09
CA LYS A 504 -22.00 14.92 -10.61
C LYS A 504 -22.88 14.30 -11.71
N ALA A 505 -22.81 14.82 -12.94
CA ALA A 505 -23.58 14.30 -14.08
C ALA A 505 -23.09 12.93 -14.58
N THR A 506 -21.81 12.60 -14.41
CA THR A 506 -21.27 11.28 -14.82
C THR A 506 -21.59 10.18 -13.80
N ALA A 507 -21.91 10.55 -12.56
CA ALA A 507 -22.33 9.61 -11.51
C ALA A 507 -23.83 9.26 -11.55
N ASP A 508 -24.62 9.97 -12.37
CA ASP A 508 -26.09 9.91 -12.37
C ASP A 508 -26.69 9.41 -13.69
N HIS A 509 -25.99 8.49 -14.37
CA HIS A 509 -26.58 7.75 -15.50
C HIS A 509 -27.19 6.43 -15.03
N SER A 510 -28.34 6.53 -14.37
CA SER A 510 -29.41 5.53 -14.49
C SER A 510 -30.66 6.24 -14.99
N LEU A 511 -30.79 6.29 -16.32
CA LEU A 511 -32.07 6.53 -16.99
C LEU A 511 -33.00 5.37 -16.62
N ILE A 512 -33.82 5.55 -15.60
CA ILE A 512 -35.10 4.84 -15.46
C ILE A 512 -36.14 5.76 -16.10
N GLN A 513 -36.52 5.42 -17.33
CA GLN A 513 -37.76 5.91 -17.90
C GLN A 513 -38.93 5.19 -17.24
N GLN A 514 -39.87 6.00 -16.76
CA GLN A 514 -41.32 5.75 -16.72
C GLN A 514 -41.80 4.55 -15.89
N MET A 515 -42.46 4.83 -14.76
CA MET A 515 -43.92 4.72 -14.64
C MET A 515 -44.40 5.27 -13.29
N GLU A 516 -45.62 5.78 -13.33
CA GLU A 516 -46.30 6.67 -12.41
C GLU A 516 -46.54 6.12 -10.99
N VAL A 517 -46.63 7.04 -10.04
CA VAL A 517 -47.24 6.87 -8.70
C VAL A 517 -48.75 7.12 -8.85
N PRO A 518 -49.62 6.44 -8.07
CA PRO A 518 -50.21 7.15 -6.94
C PRO A 518 -50.24 6.36 -5.61
N ASP A 519 -50.11 7.14 -4.53
CA ASP A 519 -50.26 6.91 -3.08
C ASP A 519 -51.53 6.13 -2.61
N PRO A 520 -51.83 6.05 -1.29
CA PRO A 520 -51.11 5.49 -0.13
C PRO A 520 -52.01 4.52 0.68
N LEU A 521 -51.53 3.92 1.79
CA LEU A 521 -52.25 3.60 3.06
C LEU A 521 -51.70 2.33 3.78
N TYR A 522 -51.21 2.56 5.01
CA TYR A 522 -51.25 1.75 6.24
C TYR A 522 -50.84 0.26 6.22
N PHE A 523 -49.85 -0.10 7.07
CA PHE A 523 -50.04 -0.99 8.24
C PHE A 523 -48.73 -1.13 9.06
N ILE A 524 -48.81 -0.82 10.36
CA ILE A 524 -47.90 -1.18 11.48
C ILE A 524 -48.34 -2.59 11.94
N PRO A 525 -47.49 -3.57 12.39
CA PRO A 525 -46.77 -3.43 13.67
C PRO A 525 -45.49 -4.26 13.97
N MET A 526 -44.86 -3.85 15.10
CA MET A 526 -44.14 -4.63 16.14
C MET A 526 -42.64 -5.02 15.97
N LEU A 527 -41.80 -4.32 16.76
CA LEU A 527 -40.86 -4.79 17.82
C LEU A 527 -39.96 -6.02 17.56
N PRO A 528 -38.68 -5.99 17.99
CA PRO A 528 -38.41 -6.30 19.41
C PRO A 528 -37.28 -5.51 20.09
N ILE A 529 -37.46 -5.44 21.41
CA ILE A 529 -36.51 -5.11 22.48
C ILE A 529 -35.42 -6.21 22.55
N PHE A 530 -34.15 -5.81 22.58
CA PHE A 530 -33.07 -6.63 23.14
C PHE A 530 -32.18 -5.76 24.03
N LEU A 531 -32.34 -5.93 25.34
CA LEU A 531 -31.40 -5.53 26.38
C LEU A 531 -30.51 -6.74 26.69
N PHE A 532 -29.21 -6.62 26.50
CA PHE A 532 -28.21 -7.44 27.19
C PHE A 532 -27.03 -6.55 27.58
N ILE A 533 -26.91 -6.29 28.87
CA ILE A 533 -25.73 -5.69 29.51
C ILE A 533 -24.99 -6.81 30.25
N SER A 534 -23.76 -7.05 29.81
CA SER A 534 -22.51 -7.33 30.53
C SER A 534 -22.53 -7.96 31.94
N PHE A 535 -21.68 -8.99 32.16
CA PHE A 535 -20.52 -8.86 33.06
C PHE A 535 -19.48 -10.01 32.90
N PHE A 536 -18.21 -9.63 33.07
CA PHE A 536 -16.96 -10.39 32.99
C PHE A 536 -16.72 -11.34 34.19
N LEU A 537 -15.91 -12.41 34.02
CA LEU A 537 -14.55 -12.54 34.62
C LEU A 537 -13.88 -13.94 34.45
N LEU A 538 -12.67 -13.88 33.89
CA LEU A 538 -11.41 -14.59 34.22
C LEU A 538 -11.28 -16.14 34.35
N ARG A 539 -10.44 -16.69 33.45
CA ARG A 539 -9.28 -17.64 33.64
C ARG A 539 -9.23 -18.55 32.39
N GLY A 540 -8.14 -18.76 31.66
CA GLY A 540 -6.74 -18.37 31.73
C GLY A 540 -5.96 -19.12 30.63
N ARG A 541 -4.67 -18.76 30.51
CA ARG A 541 -3.59 -19.40 29.74
C ARG A 541 -3.36 -18.99 28.29
N LEU A 542 -2.41 -18.05 28.20
CA LEU A 542 -1.35 -17.92 27.20
C LEU A 542 -1.00 -19.22 26.45
N CYS A 543 -1.06 -19.13 25.13
CA CYS A 543 -0.03 -19.66 24.23
C CYS A 543 -0.08 -18.87 22.91
N PHE A 544 0.70 -17.79 22.85
CA PHE A 544 1.05 -17.15 21.59
C PHE A 544 1.90 -18.14 20.79
N ARG A 545 1.35 -18.70 19.70
CA ARG A 545 2.17 -19.21 18.59
C ARG A 545 2.04 -18.25 17.44
N HIS A 546 3.05 -17.38 17.30
CA HIS A 546 3.34 -16.70 16.05
C HIS A 546 3.50 -17.76 14.95
N LYS A 547 2.54 -17.83 14.03
CA LYS A 547 2.75 -18.35 12.68
C LYS A 547 2.81 -17.15 11.74
N PHE A 548 3.97 -16.50 11.71
CA PHE A 548 4.39 -15.77 10.52
C PHE A 548 4.75 -16.83 9.47
N PHE A 549 3.93 -17.01 8.45
CA PHE A 549 4.37 -17.70 7.24
C PHE A 549 4.97 -16.65 6.32
N TYR A 550 6.29 -16.74 6.14
CA TYR A 550 7.01 -16.18 5.01
C TYR A 550 6.40 -16.76 3.72
N VAL A 551 5.56 -16.00 3.04
CA VAL A 551 5.30 -16.17 1.60
C VAL A 551 6.11 -15.07 0.91
N ASN A 552 7.43 -15.19 1.00
CA ASN A 552 8.38 -14.37 0.25
C ASN A 552 9.73 -15.09 0.23
N SER A 553 9.82 -16.10 -0.64
CA SER A 553 11.08 -16.71 -1.05
C SER A 553 10.95 -17.23 -2.49
N CYS A 554 10.67 -16.33 -3.43
CA CYS A 554 10.83 -16.59 -4.87
C CYS A 554 11.01 -15.33 -5.74
N TYR A 555 10.99 -14.11 -5.18
CA TYR A 555 10.77 -12.90 -6.00
C TYR A 555 11.97 -12.00 -6.28
N THR A 556 13.22 -12.48 -6.17
CA THR A 556 14.41 -11.65 -6.52
C THR A 556 15.43 -12.29 -7.47
N ALA A 557 15.23 -13.52 -7.97
CA ALA A 557 16.22 -14.17 -8.84
C ALA A 557 15.81 -14.32 -10.33
N GLY A 558 14.53 -14.15 -10.68
CA GLY A 558 14.02 -14.44 -12.05
C GLY A 558 13.80 -13.22 -12.95
N LEU A 559 13.94 -11.98 -12.45
CA LEU A 559 13.71 -10.75 -13.23
C LEU A 559 15.01 -10.01 -13.59
N LEU A 560 16.18 -10.56 -13.23
CA LEU A 560 17.50 -10.02 -13.54
C LEU A 560 18.20 -10.75 -14.72
N SER A 561 17.63 -11.84 -15.26
CA SER A 561 18.26 -12.59 -16.37
C SER A 561 17.89 -12.09 -17.78
N ASP A 562 16.85 -11.28 -17.94
CA ASP A 562 16.33 -10.90 -19.27
C ASP A 562 16.77 -9.50 -19.75
N TYR A 563 17.73 -8.86 -19.06
CA TYR A 563 18.32 -7.57 -19.47
C TYR A 563 19.82 -7.61 -19.77
N THR A 564 20.43 -8.79 -19.82
CA THR A 564 21.86 -8.96 -20.15
C THR A 564 22.10 -10.06 -21.18
N ASN A 565 21.50 -9.96 -22.37
CA ASN A 565 22.00 -10.65 -23.57
C ASN A 565 21.37 -10.08 -24.86
N SER A 566 21.76 -8.87 -25.23
CA SER A 566 21.64 -8.39 -26.62
C SER A 566 22.79 -7.44 -26.94
N ASN A 567 24.02 -7.94 -26.84
CA ASN A 567 25.19 -7.33 -27.47
C ASN A 567 26.31 -8.38 -27.60
N LYS A 568 26.28 -9.14 -28.71
CA LYS A 568 27.44 -9.50 -29.54
C LYS A 568 27.07 -10.57 -30.58
N LEU A 569 27.66 -10.39 -31.77
CA LEU A 569 27.81 -11.30 -32.92
C LEU A 569 26.68 -11.28 -33.97
N HIS A 570 26.74 -10.31 -34.88
CA HIS A 570 27.51 -10.44 -36.12
C HIS A 570 28.13 -9.10 -36.52
#